data_AF-A0A2V5VBW9-F1
#
_entry.id   AF-A0A2V5VBW9-F1
#
_cell.length_a   1.000
_cell.length_b   1.000
_cell.length_c   1.000
_cell.angle_alpha   90.00
_cell.angle_beta   90.00
_cell.angle_gamma   90.00
#
_symmetry.space_group_name_H-M   'P 1'
#
loop_
_entity.id
_entity.type
_entity.pdbx_description
1 polymer ?
#
loop_
_entity_poly.entity_id
_entity_poly.type
_entity_poly.pdbx_seq_one_letter_code
_entity_poly.pdbx_strand_id
1 'polypeptide(L)'
;MPTLLESKSKDELKSLAKARGISHSGTKDVLAQRLFKADPNGMSELFRGKTYFVCTPKGRLIIEKFVEYDNELTLTAKTATESALRQGRYEDACTIVADFEALRVFPRGLGIDWGRYDAARDIEILKEIAAYSPRRHSSISESALTSLRISAGMMNLWAKTIR
;
A
#
# COMPACT_ATOMS: atom_id res chain seq x y z
N MET A 1 10.01 -18.07 18.33
CA MET A 1 11.39 -17.66 17.96
C MET A 1 11.54 -17.23 16.49
N PRO A 2 11.02 -17.95 15.47
CA PRO A 2 11.07 -17.46 14.08
C PRO A 2 10.49 -16.05 13.91
N THR A 3 9.41 -15.76 14.63
CA THR A 3 8.74 -14.45 14.67
C THR A 3 9.59 -13.33 15.29
N LEU A 4 10.58 -13.64 16.12
CA LEU A 4 11.52 -12.63 16.64
C LEU A 4 12.62 -12.32 15.61
N LEU A 5 13.00 -13.29 14.78
CA LEU A 5 13.92 -13.06 13.66
C LEU A 5 13.29 -12.14 12.61
N GLU A 6 11.96 -12.14 12.48
CA GLU A 6 11.24 -11.16 11.65
C GLU A 6 11.41 -9.71 12.15
N SER A 7 11.92 -9.47 13.36
CA SER A 7 12.25 -8.11 13.83
C SER A 7 13.57 -7.57 13.23
N LYS A 8 14.42 -8.43 12.65
CA LYS A 8 15.69 -8.03 12.02
C LYS A 8 15.47 -7.49 10.62
N SER A 9 16.37 -6.68 10.09
CA SER A 9 16.29 -6.25 8.68
C SER A 9 16.55 -7.44 7.74
N LYS A 10 16.11 -7.33 6.49
CA LYS A 10 16.38 -8.39 5.48
C LYS A 10 17.88 -8.60 5.28
N ASP A 11 18.67 -7.54 5.32
CA ASP A 11 20.12 -7.60 5.11
C ASP A 11 20.85 -8.19 6.32
N GLU A 12 20.37 -7.94 7.54
CA GLU A 12 20.84 -8.64 8.75
C GLU A 12 20.59 -10.15 8.64
N LEU A 13 19.38 -10.56 8.23
CA LEU A 13 19.05 -11.99 8.04
C LEU A 13 19.91 -12.64 6.96
N LYS A 14 20.17 -11.96 5.84
CA LYS A 14 21.08 -12.46 4.80
C LYS A 14 22.50 -12.65 5.34
N SER A 15 23.00 -11.70 6.11
CA SER A 15 24.34 -11.76 6.70
C SER A 15 24.45 -12.92 7.69
N LEU A 16 23.44 -13.11 8.54
CA LEU A 16 23.35 -14.25 9.46
C LEU A 16 23.29 -15.60 8.73
N ALA A 17 22.56 -15.67 7.60
CA ALA A 17 22.44 -16.86 6.78
C ALA A 17 23.78 -17.20 6.10
N LYS A 18 24.45 -16.19 5.54
CA LYS A 18 25.78 -16.33 4.92
C LYS A 18 26.82 -16.82 5.94
N ALA A 19 26.85 -16.25 7.13
CA ALA A 19 27.76 -16.64 8.21
C ALA A 19 27.59 -18.11 8.65
N ARG A 20 26.41 -18.69 8.43
CA ARG A 20 26.08 -20.09 8.74
C ARG A 20 26.17 -21.03 7.54
N GLY A 21 26.67 -20.53 6.40
CA GLY A 21 26.81 -21.33 5.18
C GLY A 21 25.48 -21.79 4.58
N ILE A 22 24.34 -21.18 4.96
CA ILE A 22 23.03 -21.53 4.41
C ILE A 22 22.62 -20.55 3.30
N SER A 23 21.67 -20.97 2.47
CA SER A 23 21.14 -20.11 1.41
C SER A 23 20.59 -18.80 1.99
N HIS A 24 20.98 -17.67 1.38
CA HIS A 24 20.64 -16.31 1.79
C HIS A 24 19.70 -15.61 0.78
N SER A 25 19.10 -16.36 -0.14
CA SER A 25 18.06 -15.87 -1.05
C SER A 25 16.65 -16.10 -0.47
N GLY A 26 15.70 -15.27 -0.91
CA GLY A 26 14.28 -15.40 -0.58
C GLY A 26 13.67 -14.18 0.12
N THR A 27 12.43 -14.37 0.59
CA THR A 27 11.71 -13.42 1.43
C THR A 27 12.24 -13.44 2.86
N LYS A 28 11.89 -12.42 3.63
CA LYS A 28 12.33 -12.26 5.02
C LYS A 28 11.91 -13.45 5.89
N ASP A 29 10.66 -13.89 5.74
CA ASP A 29 10.07 -14.96 6.55
C ASP A 29 10.72 -16.31 6.25
N VAL A 30 11.00 -16.57 4.97
CA VAL A 30 11.73 -17.76 4.52
C VAL A 30 13.14 -17.78 5.11
N LEU A 31 13.84 -16.63 5.12
CA LEU A 31 15.17 -16.53 5.72
C LEU A 31 15.13 -16.75 7.24
N ALA A 32 14.16 -16.15 7.95
CA ALA A 32 13.97 -16.31 9.38
C ALA A 32 13.70 -17.78 9.77
N GLN A 33 12.79 -18.46 9.06
CA GLN A 33 12.51 -19.87 9.27
C GLN A 33 13.72 -20.76 9.00
N ARG A 34 14.45 -20.50 7.90
CA ARG A 34 15.65 -21.26 7.53
C ARG A 34 16.76 -21.11 8.57
N LEU A 35 16.99 -19.89 9.04
CA LEU A 35 17.94 -19.58 10.10
C LEU A 35 17.61 -20.30 11.40
N PHE A 36 16.35 -20.24 11.83
CA PHE A 36 15.92 -20.93 13.05
C PHE A 36 16.04 -22.45 12.92
N LYS A 37 15.74 -23.02 11.74
CA LYS A 37 15.88 -24.46 11.50
C LYS A 37 17.34 -24.92 11.49
N ALA A 38 18.24 -24.11 10.94
CA ALA A 38 19.65 -24.45 10.81
C ALA A 38 20.45 -24.25 12.12
N ASP A 39 20.09 -23.24 12.93
CA ASP A 39 20.78 -22.94 14.19
C ASP A 39 19.80 -22.39 15.25
N PRO A 40 18.95 -23.23 15.85
CA PRO A 40 17.97 -22.79 16.84
C PRO A 40 18.61 -22.11 18.06
N ASN A 41 19.75 -22.63 18.51
CA ASN A 41 20.44 -22.17 19.71
C ASN A 41 21.12 -20.82 19.47
N GLY A 42 21.90 -20.68 18.40
CA GLY A 42 22.53 -19.41 18.06
C GLY A 42 21.52 -18.33 17.69
N MET A 43 20.37 -18.69 17.09
CA MET A 43 19.27 -17.74 16.94
C MET A 43 18.69 -17.31 18.28
N SER A 44 18.60 -18.20 19.26
CA SER A 44 18.09 -17.86 20.59
C SER A 44 19.03 -16.95 21.38
N GLU A 45 20.35 -17.14 21.24
CA GLU A 45 21.36 -16.26 21.84
C GLU A 45 21.24 -14.80 21.38
N LEU A 46 20.86 -14.56 20.12
CA LEU A 46 20.70 -13.20 19.57
C LEU A 46 19.65 -12.36 20.32
N PHE A 47 18.73 -13.02 21.02
CA PHE A 47 17.64 -12.39 21.76
C PHE A 47 17.81 -12.52 23.28
N ARG A 48 18.93 -13.06 23.77
CA ARG A 48 19.17 -13.21 25.21
C ARG A 48 19.33 -11.83 25.88
N GLY A 49 18.83 -11.72 27.11
CA GLY A 49 19.00 -10.53 27.95
C GLY A 49 18.12 -9.34 27.55
N LYS A 50 17.15 -9.54 26.67
CA LYS A 50 16.21 -8.50 26.21
C LYS A 50 14.77 -9.00 26.33
N THR A 51 13.88 -8.08 26.66
CA THR A 51 12.44 -8.34 26.70
C THR A 51 11.84 -8.00 25.35
N TYR A 52 11.09 -8.95 24.77
CA TYR A 52 10.41 -8.77 23.49
C TYR A 52 8.92 -8.94 23.68
N PHE A 53 8.16 -8.02 23.10
CA PHE A 53 6.71 -8.11 23.04
C PHE A 53 6.32 -8.73 21.70
N VAL A 54 5.49 -9.77 21.77
CA VAL A 54 4.89 -10.38 20.59
C VAL A 54 3.39 -10.24 20.67
N CYS A 55 2.75 -10.06 19.52
CA CYS A 55 1.29 -10.03 19.46
C CYS A 55 0.75 -11.41 19.88
N THR A 56 -0.26 -11.42 20.76
CA THR A 56 -0.95 -12.66 21.15
C THR A 56 -1.66 -13.25 19.93
N PRO A 57 -1.97 -14.56 19.90
CA PRO A 57 -2.72 -15.15 18.79
C PRO A 57 -4.06 -14.43 18.52
N LYS A 58 -4.77 -14.04 19.60
CA LYS A 58 -6.00 -13.24 19.49
C LYS A 58 -5.75 -11.86 18.89
N GLY A 59 -4.71 -11.17 19.34
CA GLY A 59 -4.35 -9.86 18.78
C GLY A 59 -3.97 -9.94 17.30
N ARG A 60 -3.23 -11.00 16.92
CA ARG A 60 -2.85 -11.24 15.53
C ARG A 60 -4.08 -11.43 14.64
N LEU A 61 -5.04 -12.25 15.07
CA LEU A 61 -6.29 -12.46 14.35
C LEU A 61 -7.08 -11.16 14.15
N ILE A 62 -7.07 -10.26 15.14
CA ILE A 62 -7.71 -8.93 15.02
C ILE A 62 -7.01 -8.09 13.94
N ILE A 63 -5.67 -8.09 13.93
CA ILE A 63 -4.88 -7.36 12.92
C ILE A 63 -5.13 -7.93 11.52
N GLU A 64 -5.09 -9.25 11.37
CA GLU A 64 -5.32 -9.93 10.09
C GLU A 64 -6.71 -9.57 9.51
N LYS A 65 -7.76 -9.68 10.33
CA LYS A 65 -9.12 -9.29 9.94
C LYS A 65 -9.24 -7.81 9.59
N PHE A 66 -8.56 -6.95 10.34
CA PHE A 66 -8.53 -5.52 10.04
C PHE A 66 -7.86 -5.24 8.70
N VAL A 67 -6.73 -5.88 8.41
CA VAL A 67 -6.02 -5.73 7.13
C VAL A 67 -6.86 -6.25 5.96
N GLU A 68 -7.53 -7.39 6.12
CA GLU A 68 -8.48 -7.91 5.12
C GLU A 68 -9.60 -6.90 4.85
N TYR A 69 -10.24 -6.41 5.90
CA TYR A 69 -11.31 -5.42 5.81
C TYR A 69 -10.85 -4.10 5.17
N ASP A 70 -9.69 -3.56 5.57
CA ASP A 70 -9.12 -2.32 5.00
C ASP A 70 -8.77 -2.49 3.51
N ASN A 71 -8.27 -3.66 3.11
CA ASN A 71 -8.00 -3.98 1.71
C ASN A 71 -9.30 -4.04 0.89
N GLU A 72 -10.36 -4.68 1.42
CA GLU A 72 -11.67 -4.74 0.77
C GLU A 72 -12.27 -3.34 0.59
N LEU A 73 -12.30 -2.53 1.65
CA LEU A 73 -12.78 -1.15 1.57
C LEU A 73 -11.99 -0.31 0.57
N THR A 74 -10.66 -0.41 0.61
CA THR A 74 -9.78 0.32 -0.33
C THR A 74 -10.07 -0.09 -1.77
N LEU A 75 -10.24 -1.39 -2.02
CA LEU A 75 -10.55 -1.90 -3.35
C LEU A 75 -11.91 -1.39 -3.83
N THR A 76 -12.95 -1.48 -2.99
CA THR A 76 -14.29 -0.98 -3.31
C THR A 76 -14.28 0.50 -3.65
N ALA A 77 -13.62 1.34 -2.83
CA ALA A 77 -13.55 2.77 -3.07
C ALA A 77 -12.77 3.10 -4.36
N LYS A 78 -11.68 2.40 -4.65
CA LYS A 78 -10.92 2.56 -5.91
C LYS A 78 -11.75 2.18 -7.13
N THR A 79 -12.44 1.04 -7.09
CA THR A 79 -13.31 0.61 -8.20
C THR A 79 -14.46 1.58 -8.43
N ALA A 80 -15.07 2.09 -7.36
CA ALA A 80 -16.11 3.10 -7.46
C ALA A 80 -15.58 4.41 -8.07
N THR A 81 -14.39 4.86 -7.65
CA THR A 81 -13.73 6.04 -8.22
C THR A 81 -13.45 5.85 -9.71
N GLU A 82 -12.88 4.71 -10.10
CA GLU A 82 -12.58 4.42 -11.50
C GLU A 82 -13.87 4.43 -12.36
N SER A 83 -14.96 3.87 -11.83
CA SER A 83 -16.27 3.88 -12.48
C SER A 83 -16.81 5.30 -12.67
N ALA A 84 -16.69 6.16 -11.66
CA ALA A 84 -17.09 7.56 -11.76
C ALA A 84 -16.25 8.32 -12.81
N LEU A 85 -14.93 8.11 -12.84
CA LEU A 85 -14.03 8.69 -13.84
C LEU A 85 -14.38 8.23 -15.26
N ARG A 86 -14.70 6.95 -15.45
CA ARG A 86 -15.15 6.40 -16.74
C ARG A 86 -16.42 7.07 -17.27
N GLN A 87 -17.26 7.56 -16.36
CA GLN A 87 -18.52 8.22 -16.68
C GLN A 87 -18.41 9.75 -16.72
N GLY A 88 -17.21 10.31 -16.54
CA GLY A 88 -16.99 11.76 -16.49
C GLY A 88 -17.58 12.44 -15.24
N ARG A 89 -17.93 11.68 -14.20
CA ARG A 89 -18.47 12.18 -12.93
C ARG A 89 -17.33 12.52 -11.98
N TYR A 90 -16.65 13.64 -12.24
CA TYR A 90 -15.43 14.02 -11.51
C TYR A 90 -15.72 14.44 -10.06
N GLU A 91 -16.82 15.15 -9.83
CA GLU A 91 -17.26 15.52 -8.48
C GLU A 91 -17.50 14.26 -7.61
N ASP A 92 -18.19 13.26 -8.17
CA ASP A 92 -18.43 11.98 -7.49
C ASP A 92 -17.12 11.24 -7.20
N ALA A 93 -16.18 11.21 -8.16
CA ALA A 93 -14.88 10.58 -8.00
C ALA A 93 -14.08 11.18 -6.83
N CYS A 94 -14.06 12.51 -6.71
CA CYS A 94 -13.41 13.19 -5.59
C CYS A 94 -14.14 12.97 -4.26
N THR A 95 -15.48 12.95 -4.28
CA THR A 95 -16.30 12.72 -3.08
C THR A 95 -16.06 11.33 -2.51
N ILE A 96 -16.02 10.29 -3.35
CA ILE A 96 -15.71 8.91 -2.94
C ILE A 96 -14.37 8.83 -2.20
N VAL A 97 -13.35 9.54 -2.72
CA VAL A 97 -12.02 9.58 -2.11
C VAL A 97 -12.04 10.31 -0.77
N ALA A 98 -12.75 11.45 -0.70
CA ALA A 98 -12.86 12.23 0.52
C ALA A 98 -13.59 11.45 1.62
N ASP A 99 -14.73 10.84 1.28
CA ASP A 99 -15.50 9.99 2.21
C ASP A 99 -14.68 8.80 2.69
N PHE A 100 -13.95 8.14 1.77
CA PHE A 100 -13.08 7.03 2.14
C PHE A 100 -11.99 7.48 3.13
N GLU A 101 -11.25 8.54 2.83
CA GLU A 101 -10.17 9.03 3.70
C GLU A 101 -10.70 9.58 5.03
N ALA A 102 -11.85 10.25 5.05
CA ALA A 102 -12.48 10.77 6.27
C ALA A 102 -12.81 9.67 7.30
N LEU A 103 -13.04 8.44 6.84
CA LEU A 103 -13.33 7.29 7.69
C LEU A 103 -12.08 6.56 8.19
N ARG A 104 -10.89 6.88 7.67
CA ARG A 104 -9.67 6.15 8.03
C ARG A 104 -9.16 6.57 9.39
N VAL A 105 -8.59 5.59 10.11
CA VAL A 105 -7.85 5.85 11.36
C VAL A 105 -6.63 6.74 11.09
N PHE A 106 -6.00 6.56 9.93
CA PHE A 106 -4.85 7.34 9.48
C PHE A 106 -5.09 7.83 8.04
N PRO A 107 -5.83 8.95 7.87
CA PRO A 107 -6.01 9.55 6.56
C PRO A 107 -4.67 10.02 5.99
N ARG A 108 -4.58 10.06 4.66
CA ARG A 108 -3.39 10.59 3.97
C ARG A 108 -3.34 12.12 4.04
N GLY A 109 -2.12 12.66 3.96
CA GLY A 109 -1.88 14.11 3.95
C GLY A 109 -1.91 14.73 5.35
N LEU A 110 -0.86 15.44 5.71
CA LEU A 110 -0.77 16.13 6.99
C LEU A 110 -1.64 17.39 6.96
N GLY A 111 -2.54 17.53 7.94
CA GLY A 111 -3.37 18.72 8.11
C GLY A 111 -4.55 18.83 7.15
N ILE A 112 -4.88 17.76 6.41
CA ILE A 112 -6.06 17.72 5.55
C ILE A 112 -7.28 17.26 6.37
N ASP A 113 -8.32 18.09 6.42
CA ASP A 113 -9.63 17.70 6.94
C ASP A 113 -10.45 17.10 5.80
N TRP A 114 -10.44 15.76 5.70
CA TRP A 114 -11.18 15.05 4.65
C TRP A 114 -12.70 15.17 4.78
N GLY A 115 -13.23 15.44 5.98
CA GLY A 115 -14.67 15.68 6.18
C GLY A 115 -15.14 17.04 5.64
N ARG A 116 -14.19 17.94 5.31
CA ARG A 116 -14.43 19.25 4.69
C ARG A 116 -13.53 19.46 3.49
N TYR A 117 -13.20 18.39 2.79
CA TYR A 117 -12.27 18.43 1.66
C TYR A 117 -12.80 19.31 0.53
N ASP A 118 -12.03 20.31 0.12
CA ASP A 118 -12.32 21.10 -1.08
C ASP A 118 -11.70 20.42 -2.31
N ALA A 119 -12.57 19.81 -3.12
CA ALA A 119 -12.17 19.07 -4.32
C ALA A 119 -11.97 19.94 -5.57
N ALA A 120 -12.16 21.27 -5.50
CA ALA A 120 -12.16 22.13 -6.69
C ALA A 120 -10.92 21.94 -7.58
N ARG A 121 -9.75 21.93 -6.96
CA ARG A 121 -8.47 21.73 -7.66
C ARG A 121 -8.36 20.37 -8.34
N ASP A 122 -8.77 19.30 -7.66
CA ASP A 122 -8.71 17.96 -8.26
C ASP A 122 -9.69 17.84 -9.43
N ILE A 123 -10.87 18.43 -9.31
CA ILE A 123 -11.86 18.45 -10.40
C ILE A 123 -11.30 19.17 -11.63
N GLU A 124 -10.61 20.31 -11.45
CA GLU A 124 -9.93 21.01 -12.55
C GLU A 124 -8.87 20.12 -13.22
N ILE A 125 -8.01 19.48 -12.43
CA ILE A 125 -6.98 18.57 -12.95
C ILE A 125 -7.61 17.40 -13.71
N LEU A 126 -8.70 16.81 -13.20
CA LEU A 126 -9.39 15.70 -13.87
C LEU A 126 -10.01 16.15 -15.20
N LYS A 127 -10.58 17.35 -15.26
CA LYS A 127 -11.09 17.96 -16.49
C LYS A 127 -9.97 18.18 -17.51
N GLU A 128 -8.81 18.67 -17.08
CA GLU A 128 -7.63 18.83 -17.93
C GLU A 128 -7.14 17.48 -18.47
N ILE A 129 -7.00 16.47 -17.61
CA ILE A 129 -6.60 15.11 -18.01
C ILE A 129 -7.57 14.56 -19.05
N ALA A 130 -8.88 14.73 -18.83
CA ALA A 130 -9.92 14.24 -19.74
C ALA A 130 -9.88 14.92 -21.11
N ALA A 131 -9.61 16.23 -21.15
CA ALA A 131 -9.53 17.01 -22.39
C ALA A 131 -8.17 16.85 -23.11
N TYR A 132 -7.15 16.33 -22.44
CA TYR A 132 -5.79 16.28 -22.97
C TYR A 132 -5.69 15.37 -24.21
N SER A 133 -5.28 15.94 -25.34
CA SER A 133 -5.02 15.22 -26.60
C SER A 133 -3.80 15.79 -27.33
N PRO A 134 -2.58 15.37 -26.96
CA PRO A 134 -1.37 15.91 -27.57
C PRO A 134 -1.16 15.30 -28.96
N ARG A 135 -0.66 16.11 -29.90
CA ARG A 135 -0.39 15.68 -31.29
C ARG A 135 0.52 14.45 -31.41
N ARG A 136 1.41 14.24 -30.43
CA ARG A 136 2.30 13.07 -30.37
C ARG A 136 1.56 11.74 -30.12
N HIS A 137 0.30 11.79 -29.71
CA HIS A 137 -0.56 10.62 -29.49
C HIS A 137 -1.54 10.39 -30.64
N SER A 138 -1.37 11.05 -31.79
CA SER A 138 -2.27 10.92 -32.94
C SER A 138 -2.40 9.51 -33.50
N SER A 139 -1.42 8.64 -33.25
CA SER A 139 -1.44 7.22 -33.65
C SER A 139 -2.09 6.29 -32.62
N ILE A 140 -2.46 6.78 -31.44
CA ILE A 140 -3.09 5.99 -30.38
C ILE A 140 -4.61 6.00 -30.60
N SER A 141 -5.25 4.84 -30.46
CA SER A 141 -6.71 4.76 -30.56
C SER A 141 -7.38 5.54 -29.43
N GLU A 142 -8.56 6.10 -29.70
CA GLU A 142 -9.31 6.84 -28.67
C GLU A 142 -9.64 5.97 -27.44
N SER A 143 -9.86 4.66 -27.64
CA SER A 143 -10.08 3.71 -26.55
C SER A 143 -8.86 3.56 -25.63
N ALA A 144 -7.66 3.51 -26.20
CA ALA A 144 -6.42 3.44 -25.45
C ALA A 144 -6.13 4.78 -24.76
N LEU A 145 -6.38 5.90 -25.45
CA LEU A 145 -6.22 7.24 -24.89
C LEU A 145 -7.19 7.47 -23.72
N THR A 146 -8.45 7.04 -23.84
CA THR A 146 -9.44 7.06 -22.75
C THR A 146 -8.96 6.26 -21.54
N SER A 147 -8.43 5.06 -21.75
CA SER A 147 -7.90 4.22 -20.67
C SER A 147 -6.70 4.87 -19.97
N LEU A 148 -5.83 5.55 -20.73
CA LEU A 148 -4.71 6.31 -20.18
C LEU A 148 -5.18 7.51 -19.34
N ARG A 149 -6.19 8.25 -19.81
CA ARG A 149 -6.79 9.38 -19.06
C ARG A 149 -7.39 8.90 -17.74
N ILE A 150 -8.14 7.80 -17.75
CA ILE A 150 -8.70 7.20 -16.52
C ILE A 150 -7.59 6.80 -15.56
N SER A 151 -6.54 6.15 -16.05
CA SER A 151 -5.38 5.75 -15.23
C SER A 151 -4.67 6.96 -14.62
N ALA A 152 -4.49 8.04 -15.39
CA ALA A 152 -3.92 9.28 -14.91
C ALA A 152 -4.82 9.95 -13.84
N GLY A 153 -6.14 9.94 -14.02
CA GLY A 153 -7.09 10.41 -13.01
C GLY A 153 -7.02 9.59 -11.71
N MET A 154 -6.96 8.26 -11.82
CA MET A 154 -6.74 7.38 -10.68
C MET A 154 -5.40 7.65 -10.00
N MET A 155 -4.33 7.93 -10.75
CA MET A 155 -3.05 8.31 -10.17
C MET A 155 -3.12 9.66 -9.45
N ASN A 156 -3.77 10.66 -10.01
CA ASN A 156 -3.96 11.94 -9.32
C ASN A 156 -4.69 11.74 -7.98
N LEU A 157 -5.77 10.97 -8.02
CA LEU A 157 -6.63 10.77 -6.85
C LEU A 157 -6.12 9.75 -5.85
N TRP A 158 -5.35 8.72 -6.24
CA TRP A 158 -5.01 7.58 -5.37
C TRP A 158 -3.50 7.29 -5.23
N ALA A 159 -2.64 7.93 -6.02
CA ALA A 159 -1.20 7.73 -5.84
C ALA A 159 -0.78 8.23 -4.45
N LYS A 160 0.07 7.45 -3.77
CA LYS A 160 0.67 7.88 -2.51
C LYS A 160 1.56 9.07 -2.81
N THR A 161 1.13 10.26 -2.44
CA THR A 161 1.99 11.43 -2.50
C THR A 161 3.11 11.22 -1.47
N ILE A 162 4.33 11.00 -1.96
CA ILE A 162 5.53 11.40 -1.23
C ILE A 162 5.54 12.93 -1.36
N ARG A 163 4.91 13.63 -0.42
CA ARG A 163 5.09 15.09 -0.24
C ARG A 163 5.42 15.33 1.21
#